data_AF-A0A2P2MUY8-F1
#
_entry.id   AF-A0A2P2MUY8-F1
#
_cell.length_a   1.000
_cell.length_b   1.000
_cell.length_c   1.000
_cell.angle_alpha   90.00
_cell.angle_beta   90.00
_cell.angle_gamma   90.00
#
_symmetry.space_group_name_H-M   'P 1'
#
loop_
_entity.id
_entity.type
_entity.pdbx_description
1 polymer ?
#
loop_
_entity_poly.entity_id
_entity_poly.type
_entity_poly.pdbx_seq_one_letter_code
_entity_poly.pdbx_strand_id
1 'polypeptide(L)'
;MPRDALHHGGIEHRELHNSYGYYFLMATSMGLLKRGDMKDRPFVLSRAFFPGTQRYGAVWTGDNTADWDHLKVSVPMILTLGLSGMPFIGADVGGYFGNPEPKLLVRWYQLGAFYPFFRAHSHQDTKRREPWLFGEQNTELIRGAIHVRYMLLPYFYTLFRKANTSGVPVMRPLWMEFPSDEATFSNDEAFMVGGSLLVQGIYSEVLPYQKLTFWMLNLLLREFMPLFGCLI
;
A
#
# COMPACT_ATOMS: atom_id res chain seq x y z
N MET A 1 -18.19 8.39 -20.01
CA MET A 1 -18.36 8.75 -21.43
C MET A 1 -19.38 7.81 -22.05
N PRO A 2 -20.23 8.27 -22.99
CA PRO A 2 -21.11 7.40 -23.77
C PRO A 2 -20.32 6.32 -24.52
N ARG A 3 -20.94 5.15 -24.73
CA ARG A 3 -20.26 3.98 -25.35
C ARG A 3 -19.91 4.19 -26.81
N ASP A 4 -20.72 4.97 -27.51
CA ASP A 4 -20.68 5.35 -28.92
C ASP A 4 -19.86 6.62 -29.20
N ALA A 5 -19.33 7.26 -28.15
CA ALA A 5 -18.41 8.38 -28.34
C ALA A 5 -17.16 7.92 -29.11
N LEU A 6 -16.76 8.67 -30.13
CA LEU A 6 -15.66 8.31 -31.02
C LEU A 6 -14.32 8.88 -30.51
N HIS A 7 -13.30 8.03 -30.44
CA HIS A 7 -11.90 8.38 -30.18
C HIS A 7 -11.14 8.56 -31.51
N HIS A 8 -9.85 8.89 -31.42
CA HIS A 8 -8.96 8.94 -32.57
C HIS A 8 -9.04 7.64 -33.41
N GLY A 9 -9.11 7.78 -34.74
CA GLY A 9 -9.28 6.65 -35.66
C GLY A 9 -10.71 6.13 -35.80
N GLY A 10 -11.72 6.82 -35.24
CA GLY A 10 -13.13 6.42 -35.35
C GLY A 10 -13.50 5.23 -34.45
N ILE A 11 -12.68 4.95 -33.43
CA ILE A 11 -12.90 3.83 -32.50
C ILE A 11 -13.90 4.26 -31.43
N GLU A 12 -14.95 3.46 -31.22
CA GLU A 12 -15.92 3.71 -30.16
C GLU A 12 -15.31 3.59 -28.76
N HIS A 13 -15.82 4.38 -27.82
CA HIS A 13 -15.34 4.38 -26.44
C HIS A 13 -15.47 3.03 -25.75
N ARG A 14 -16.47 2.20 -26.10
CA ARG A 14 -16.64 0.86 -25.53
C ARG A 14 -15.41 -0.04 -25.71
N GLU A 15 -14.64 0.15 -26.78
CA GLU A 15 -13.44 -0.64 -27.10
C GLU A 15 -12.22 -0.18 -26.26
N LEU A 16 -12.20 1.08 -25.83
CA LEU A 16 -11.05 1.72 -25.18
C LEU A 16 -11.31 2.14 -23.73
N HIS A 17 -12.51 1.90 -23.19
CA HIS A 17 -12.94 2.42 -21.90
C HIS A 17 -11.93 2.17 -20.78
N ASN A 18 -11.47 0.92 -20.66
CA ASN A 18 -10.55 0.52 -19.59
C ASN A 18 -9.10 0.99 -19.82
N SER A 19 -8.68 1.21 -21.07
CA SER A 19 -7.32 1.67 -21.40
C SER A 19 -7.18 3.19 -21.42
N TYR A 20 -8.29 3.93 -21.38
CA TYR A 20 -8.27 5.40 -21.39
C TYR A 20 -7.41 5.99 -20.26
N GLY A 21 -7.62 5.52 -19.02
CA GLY A 21 -6.84 5.97 -17.86
C GLY A 21 -5.35 5.63 -17.96
N TYR A 22 -5.03 4.48 -18.56
CA TYR A 22 -3.65 4.08 -18.86
C TYR A 22 -2.97 5.07 -19.81
N TYR A 23 -3.62 5.45 -20.91
CA TYR A 23 -3.05 6.38 -21.88
C TYR A 23 -2.87 7.78 -21.31
N PHE A 24 -3.81 8.24 -20.48
CA PHE A 24 -3.68 9.51 -19.79
C PHE A 24 -2.46 9.54 -18.86
N LEU A 25 -2.31 8.52 -17.99
CA LEU A 25 -1.15 8.40 -17.11
C LEU A 25 0.16 8.32 -17.91
N MET A 26 0.20 7.53 -18.98
CA MET A 26 1.37 7.40 -19.86
C MET A 26 1.76 8.76 -20.43
N ALA A 27 0.80 9.52 -20.97
CA ALA A 27 1.06 10.84 -21.54
C ALA A 27 1.60 11.82 -20.50
N THR A 28 1.03 11.85 -19.29
CA THR A 28 1.52 12.70 -18.19
C THR A 28 2.94 12.31 -17.77
N SER A 29 3.20 11.02 -17.59
CA SER A 29 4.51 10.49 -17.21
C SER A 29 5.59 10.84 -18.24
N MET A 30 5.28 10.70 -19.54
CA MET A 30 6.15 11.11 -20.63
C MET A 30 6.36 12.63 -20.69
N GLY A 31 5.34 13.42 -20.36
CA GLY A 31 5.47 14.89 -20.26
C GLY A 31 6.47 15.32 -19.19
N LEU A 32 6.44 14.67 -18.01
CA LEU A 32 7.41 14.93 -16.94
C LEU A 32 8.83 14.52 -17.33
N LEU A 33 9.00 13.37 -17.99
CA LEU A 33 10.29 12.95 -18.54
C LEU A 33 10.84 13.98 -19.53
N LYS A 34 10.01 14.44 -20.47
CA LYS A 34 10.40 15.43 -21.48
C LYS A 34 10.83 16.76 -20.86
N ARG A 35 10.12 17.26 -19.83
CA ARG A 35 10.51 18.51 -19.16
C ARG A 35 11.87 18.41 -18.46
N GLY A 36 12.24 17.22 -18.00
CA GLY A 36 13.50 16.95 -17.30
C GLY A 36 14.60 16.44 -18.23
N ASP A 37 14.54 16.77 -19.53
CA ASP A 37 15.49 16.32 -20.56
C ASP A 37 15.74 14.80 -20.55
N MET A 38 14.68 14.03 -20.25
CA MET A 38 14.72 12.56 -20.12
C MET A 38 15.62 12.02 -19.00
N LYS A 39 16.06 12.86 -18.05
CA LYS A 39 16.97 12.48 -16.95
C LYS A 39 16.22 12.18 -15.66
N ASP A 40 15.11 12.87 -15.41
CA ASP A 40 14.36 12.76 -14.16
C ASP A 40 13.28 11.69 -14.25
N ARG A 41 13.29 10.73 -13.30
CA ARG A 41 12.23 9.72 -13.21
C ARG A 41 10.89 10.38 -12.81
N PRO A 42 9.80 10.13 -13.54
CA PRO A 42 8.52 10.75 -13.26
C PRO A 42 7.86 10.11 -12.04
N PHE A 43 7.10 10.92 -11.30
CA PHE A 43 6.15 10.45 -10.31
C PHE A 43 4.78 10.99 -10.67
N VAL A 44 3.88 10.09 -11.06
CA VAL A 44 2.48 10.40 -11.36
C VAL A 44 1.62 9.35 -10.68
N LEU A 45 0.56 9.81 -10.01
CA LEU A 45 -0.42 8.96 -9.36
C LEU A 45 -1.69 8.92 -10.23
N SER A 46 -2.22 7.73 -10.50
CA SER A 46 -3.47 7.55 -11.25
C SER A 46 -4.51 6.78 -10.44
N ARG A 47 -5.79 7.11 -10.65
CA ARG A 47 -6.91 6.32 -10.11
C ARG A 47 -7.27 5.17 -11.04
N ALA A 48 -7.42 5.47 -12.32
CA ALA A 48 -7.73 4.48 -13.35
C ALA A 48 -6.44 3.86 -13.91
N PHE A 49 -6.49 2.56 -14.22
CA PHE A 49 -5.34 1.81 -14.72
C PHE A 49 -5.76 0.60 -15.56
N PHE A 50 -4.80 0.02 -16.28
CA PHE A 50 -4.96 -1.14 -17.15
C PHE A 50 -3.65 -1.96 -17.13
N PRO A 51 -3.60 -3.22 -17.60
CA PRO A 51 -2.34 -3.95 -17.72
C PRO A 51 -1.25 -3.12 -18.44
N GLY A 52 -0.11 -2.96 -17.78
CA GLY A 52 0.99 -2.12 -18.26
C GLY A 52 1.13 -0.76 -17.58
N THR A 53 0.14 -0.32 -16.79
CA THR A 53 0.19 0.95 -16.03
C THR A 53 1.43 1.04 -15.12
N GLN A 54 1.96 -0.08 -14.62
CA GLN A 54 3.12 -0.13 -13.72
C GLN A 54 4.38 0.51 -14.31
N ARG A 55 4.44 0.70 -15.64
CA ARG A 55 5.55 1.38 -16.32
C ARG A 55 5.57 2.88 -16.09
N TYR A 56 4.45 3.50 -15.68
CA TYR A 56 4.27 4.95 -15.77
C TYR A 56 4.05 5.65 -14.44
N GLY A 57 3.76 4.94 -13.35
CA GLY A 57 3.55 5.57 -12.06
C GLY A 57 2.94 4.69 -10.98
N ALA A 58 2.39 5.35 -9.97
CA ALA A 58 1.67 4.73 -8.86
C ALA A 58 0.16 4.74 -9.10
N VAL A 59 -0.53 3.89 -8.35
CA VAL A 59 -2.01 3.89 -8.26
C VAL A 59 -2.45 3.92 -6.80
N TRP A 60 -3.71 4.27 -6.55
CA TRP A 60 -4.33 4.09 -5.23
C TRP A 60 -5.73 3.50 -5.38
N THR A 61 -6.27 2.94 -4.30
CA THR A 61 -7.57 2.24 -4.28
C THR A 61 -8.80 3.13 -4.42
N GLY A 62 -8.63 4.42 -4.68
CA GLY A 62 -9.74 5.37 -4.83
C GLY A 62 -10.28 5.87 -3.49
N ASP A 63 -11.54 6.26 -3.51
CA ASP A 63 -12.20 7.05 -2.47
C ASP A 63 -12.79 6.10 -1.40
N ASN A 64 -11.95 5.64 -0.47
CA ASN A 64 -12.33 4.74 0.64
C ASN A 64 -12.96 5.50 1.83
N THR A 65 -13.49 4.80 2.84
CA THR A 65 -14.12 5.43 4.02
C THR A 65 -13.26 5.28 5.28
N ALA A 66 -13.39 6.23 6.20
CA ALA A 66 -12.72 6.30 7.50
C ALA A 66 -13.33 5.33 8.52
N ASP A 67 -13.27 4.03 8.25
CA ASP A 67 -13.72 2.96 9.16
C ASP A 67 -12.74 1.77 9.18
N TRP A 68 -12.98 0.85 10.12
CA TRP A 68 -12.12 -0.33 10.33
C TRP A 68 -12.20 -1.36 9.20
N ASP A 69 -13.35 -1.48 8.55
CA ASP A 69 -13.53 -2.43 7.44
C ASP A 69 -12.73 -1.98 6.20
N HIS A 70 -12.68 -0.67 5.94
CA HIS A 70 -11.85 -0.10 4.88
C HIS A 70 -10.36 -0.12 5.21
N LEU A 71 -9.98 0.00 6.49
CA LEU A 71 -8.61 -0.30 6.91
C LEU A 71 -8.27 -1.76 6.59
N LYS A 72 -9.14 -2.71 6.97
CA LYS A 72 -8.93 -4.14 6.74
C LYS A 72 -8.86 -4.49 5.26
N VAL A 73 -9.85 -4.08 4.46
CA VAL A 73 -9.94 -4.42 3.03
C VAL A 73 -8.81 -3.82 2.19
N SER A 74 -8.14 -2.77 2.69
CA SER A 74 -7.02 -2.17 1.97
C SER A 74 -5.86 -3.16 1.74
N VAL A 75 -5.65 -4.12 2.65
CA VAL A 75 -4.61 -5.15 2.50
C VAL A 75 -4.88 -6.11 1.33
N PRO A 76 -6.01 -6.84 1.27
CA PRO A 76 -6.28 -7.72 0.13
C PRO A 76 -6.37 -6.96 -1.20
N MET A 77 -6.83 -5.71 -1.21
CA MET A 77 -6.80 -4.87 -2.43
C MET A 77 -5.38 -4.60 -2.92
N ILE A 78 -4.49 -4.18 -2.02
CA ILE A 78 -3.07 -3.91 -2.34
C ILE A 78 -2.37 -5.19 -2.80
N LEU A 79 -2.59 -6.31 -2.10
CA LEU A 79 -2.03 -7.60 -2.47
C LEU A 79 -2.48 -8.06 -3.85
N THR A 80 -3.78 -7.96 -4.13
CA THR A 80 -4.36 -8.36 -5.43
C THR A 80 -3.77 -7.54 -6.59
N LEU A 81 -3.63 -6.23 -6.41
CA LEU A 81 -3.04 -5.37 -7.43
C LEU A 81 -1.54 -5.61 -7.58
N GLY A 82 -0.82 -5.85 -6.49
CA GLY A 82 0.58 -6.26 -6.50
C GLY A 82 0.81 -7.54 -7.31
N LEU A 83 0.00 -8.58 -7.06
CA LEU A 83 0.04 -9.84 -7.81
C LEU A 83 -0.31 -9.66 -9.29
N SER A 84 -1.18 -8.69 -9.60
CA SER A 84 -1.56 -8.33 -10.98
C SER A 84 -0.50 -7.47 -11.70
N GLY A 85 0.69 -7.31 -11.11
CA GLY A 85 1.80 -6.57 -11.71
C GLY A 85 1.79 -5.07 -11.46
N MET A 86 0.99 -4.57 -10.51
CA MET A 86 0.98 -3.17 -10.05
C MET A 86 1.64 -3.06 -8.66
N PRO A 87 2.98 -3.02 -8.56
CA PRO A 87 3.69 -3.05 -7.27
C PRO A 87 3.64 -1.73 -6.50
N PHE A 88 3.31 -0.59 -7.15
CA PHE A 88 3.29 0.73 -6.53
C PHE A 88 1.86 1.21 -6.26
N ILE A 89 1.24 0.60 -5.26
CA ILE A 89 -0.16 0.76 -4.88
C ILE A 89 -0.27 1.09 -3.38
N GLY A 90 -1.34 1.79 -2.99
CA GLY A 90 -1.69 2.09 -1.61
C GLY A 90 -3.16 2.48 -1.47
N ALA A 91 -3.59 2.68 -0.23
CA ALA A 91 -4.91 3.22 0.11
C ALA A 91 -4.75 4.54 0.89
N ASP A 92 -5.79 5.37 0.89
CA ASP A 92 -5.75 6.64 1.61
C ASP A 92 -5.76 6.38 3.12
N VAL A 93 -4.67 6.78 3.77
CA VAL A 93 -4.46 6.63 5.21
C VAL A 93 -5.41 7.56 5.95
N GLY A 94 -6.20 6.97 6.85
CA GLY A 94 -7.29 7.64 7.55
C GLY A 94 -8.65 7.53 6.86
N GLY A 95 -8.70 7.04 5.61
CA GLY A 95 -9.93 6.86 4.82
C GLY A 95 -10.45 8.18 4.23
N TYR A 96 -10.71 8.24 2.94
CA TYR A 96 -11.05 9.47 2.22
C TYR A 96 -12.33 10.14 2.73
N PHE A 97 -13.44 9.40 2.84
CA PHE A 97 -14.71 9.88 3.38
C PHE A 97 -14.80 9.71 4.90
N GLY A 98 -15.47 10.65 5.58
CA GLY A 98 -15.71 10.58 7.02
C GLY A 98 -14.54 11.07 7.87
N ASN A 99 -14.74 11.08 9.20
CA ASN A 99 -13.76 11.55 10.17
C ASN A 99 -13.33 10.37 11.04
N PRO A 100 -12.10 9.85 10.89
CA PRO A 100 -11.63 8.72 11.68
C PRO A 100 -11.46 9.16 13.14
N GLU A 101 -11.87 8.29 14.06
CA GLU A 101 -11.47 8.43 15.46
C GLU A 101 -9.93 8.37 15.57
N PRO A 102 -9.32 9.06 16.57
CA PRO A 102 -7.86 9.15 16.68
C PRO A 102 -7.17 7.78 16.67
N LYS A 103 -7.79 6.79 17.30
CA LYS A 103 -7.29 5.42 17.37
C LYS A 103 -7.24 4.74 16.00
N LEU A 104 -8.29 4.89 15.19
CA LEU A 104 -8.32 4.37 13.83
C LEU A 104 -7.22 5.05 12.98
N LEU A 105 -7.08 6.37 13.11
CA LEU A 105 -6.04 7.10 12.38
C LEU A 105 -4.63 6.60 12.73
N VAL A 106 -4.33 6.42 14.02
CA VAL A 106 -3.05 5.85 14.48
C VAL A 106 -2.82 4.46 13.87
N ARG A 107 -3.80 3.56 13.92
CA ARG A 107 -3.67 2.21 13.33
C ARG A 107 -3.47 2.25 11.82
N TRP A 108 -4.12 3.19 11.14
CA TRP A 108 -3.94 3.36 9.70
C TRP A 108 -2.53 3.87 9.36
N TYR A 109 -1.96 4.79 10.14
CA TYR A 109 -0.57 5.21 9.95
C TYR A 109 0.41 4.06 10.18
N GLN A 110 0.19 3.25 11.23
CA GLN A 110 1.01 2.08 11.53
C GLN A 110 0.99 1.04 10.40
N LEU A 111 -0.18 0.75 9.84
CA LEU A 111 -0.32 -0.18 8.73
C LEU A 111 0.18 0.42 7.40
N GLY A 112 -0.24 1.65 7.10
CA GLY A 112 0.07 2.37 5.87
C GLY A 112 1.57 2.67 5.69
N ALA A 113 2.32 2.77 6.80
CA ALA A 113 3.78 2.86 6.77
C ALA A 113 4.42 1.70 5.98
N PHE A 114 3.75 0.54 5.89
CA PHE A 114 4.22 -0.63 5.15
C PHE A 114 3.67 -0.74 3.71
N TYR A 115 2.76 0.15 3.30
CA TYR A 115 2.25 0.14 1.92
C TYR A 115 3.31 0.60 0.91
N PRO A 116 3.37 0.02 -0.30
CA PRO A 116 4.27 0.51 -1.33
C PRO A 116 4.09 2.01 -1.61
N PHE A 117 2.85 2.47 -1.77
CA PHE A 117 2.48 3.88 -1.82
C PHE A 117 1.82 4.33 -0.50
N PHE A 118 2.42 5.32 0.16
CA PHE A 118 1.99 5.78 1.48
C PHE A 118 1.58 7.25 1.44
N ARG A 119 0.26 7.50 1.56
CA ARG A 119 -0.35 8.84 1.50
C ARG A 119 -1.53 8.94 2.47
N ALA A 120 -1.58 10.01 3.25
CA ALA A 120 -2.81 10.44 3.91
C ALA A 120 -3.54 11.45 3.01
N HIS A 121 -4.85 11.27 2.84
CA HIS A 121 -5.69 12.13 1.99
C HIS A 121 -7.11 12.18 2.54
N SER A 122 -7.89 13.20 2.22
CA SER A 122 -9.23 13.42 2.78
C SER A 122 -10.18 14.14 1.84
N HIS A 123 -11.48 13.86 1.98
CA HIS A 123 -12.55 14.57 1.31
C HIS A 123 -12.66 16.02 1.83
N GLN A 124 -13.17 16.93 0.99
CA GLN A 124 -13.25 18.36 1.30
C GLN A 124 -14.10 18.68 2.54
N ASP A 125 -15.13 17.87 2.83
CA ASP A 125 -16.05 18.08 3.96
C ASP A 125 -15.54 17.50 5.29
N THR A 126 -14.34 16.92 5.31
CA THR A 126 -13.77 16.33 6.52
C THR A 126 -13.06 17.38 7.38
N LYS A 127 -12.98 17.11 8.68
CA LYS A 127 -12.15 17.90 9.59
C LYS A 127 -10.68 17.75 9.22
N ARG A 128 -9.90 18.80 9.50
CA ARG A 128 -8.43 18.75 9.41
C ARG A 128 -7.90 17.62 10.28
N ARG A 129 -6.97 16.87 9.74
CA ARG A 129 -6.44 15.64 10.36
C ARG A 129 -4.96 15.43 10.11
N GLU A 130 -4.21 16.52 9.96
CA GLU A 130 -2.76 16.44 10.03
C GLU A 130 -2.32 15.74 11.33
N PRO A 131 -1.27 14.90 11.30
CA PRO A 131 -0.92 14.02 12.42
C PRO A 131 -0.76 14.69 13.79
N TRP A 132 -0.39 15.97 13.82
CA TRP A 132 -0.15 16.75 15.03
C TRP A 132 -1.41 17.32 15.68
N LEU A 133 -2.60 17.13 15.08
CA LEU A 133 -3.86 17.68 15.59
C LEU A 133 -4.55 16.79 16.64
N PHE A 134 -4.07 15.57 16.89
CA PHE A 134 -4.76 14.56 17.71
C PHE A 134 -4.17 14.39 19.12
N GLY A 135 -3.54 15.43 19.66
CA GLY A 135 -2.87 15.39 20.96
C GLY A 135 -1.50 14.70 20.90
N GLU A 136 -0.70 14.90 21.95
CA GLU A 136 0.72 14.50 22.00
C GLU A 136 0.90 12.99 21.85
N GLN A 137 0.16 12.19 22.62
CA GLN A 137 0.26 10.72 22.60
C GLN A 137 0.01 10.13 21.20
N ASN A 138 -1.06 10.54 20.51
CA ASN A 138 -1.34 10.03 19.16
C ASN A 138 -0.32 10.52 18.15
N THR A 139 0.13 11.77 18.29
CA THR A 139 1.19 12.34 17.45
C THR A 139 2.48 11.54 17.56
N GLU A 140 2.88 11.14 18.77
CA GLU A 140 4.05 10.29 19.02
C GLU A 140 3.92 8.91 18.37
N LEU A 141 2.76 8.27 18.49
CA LEU A 141 2.52 6.98 17.86
C LEU A 141 2.57 7.05 16.32
N ILE A 142 1.98 8.09 15.73
CA ILE A 142 2.03 8.32 14.27
C ILE A 142 3.46 8.64 13.84
N ARG A 143 4.18 9.47 14.61
CA ARG A 143 5.60 9.78 14.36
C ARG A 143 6.45 8.51 14.38
N GLY A 144 6.21 7.60 15.32
CA GLY A 144 6.87 6.30 15.38
C GLY A 144 6.68 5.48 14.11
N ALA A 145 5.44 5.38 13.60
CA ALA A 145 5.15 4.69 12.34
C ALA A 145 5.87 5.33 11.14
N ILE A 146 5.88 6.66 11.07
CA ILE A 146 6.60 7.40 10.02
C ILE A 146 8.11 7.16 10.13
N HIS A 147 8.70 7.21 11.33
CA HIS A 147 10.12 6.92 11.52
C HIS A 147 10.49 5.51 11.04
N VAL A 148 9.67 4.49 11.35
CA VAL A 148 9.88 3.13 10.84
C VAL A 148 9.88 3.11 9.31
N ARG A 149 8.92 3.76 8.64
CA ARG A 149 8.92 3.89 7.18
C ARG A 149 10.22 4.52 6.66
N TYR A 150 10.65 5.63 7.27
CA TYR A 150 11.87 6.32 6.83
C TYR A 150 13.14 5.47 7.05
N MET A 151 13.24 4.76 8.18
CA MET A 151 14.33 3.80 8.43
C MET A 151 14.36 2.68 7.39
N LEU A 152 13.20 2.23 6.92
CA LEU A 152 13.07 1.17 5.91
C LEU A 152 13.18 1.66 4.46
N LEU A 153 13.38 2.95 4.19
CA LEU A 153 13.48 3.45 2.81
C LEU A 153 14.54 2.73 1.95
N PRO A 154 15.76 2.41 2.44
CA PRO A 154 16.72 1.62 1.69
C PRO A 154 16.19 0.22 1.32
N TYR A 155 15.43 -0.40 2.23
CA TYR A 155 14.79 -1.69 1.99
C TYR A 155 13.68 -1.58 0.94
N PHE A 156 12.74 -0.64 1.10
CA PHE A 156 11.68 -0.38 0.11
C PHE A 156 12.25 -0.09 -1.28
N TYR A 157 13.29 0.74 -1.35
CA TYR A 157 13.91 1.09 -2.63
C TYR A 157 14.54 -0.13 -3.31
N THR A 158 15.18 -1.02 -2.53
CA THR A 158 15.66 -2.31 -3.01
C THR A 158 14.52 -3.21 -3.52
N LEU A 159 13.38 -3.24 -2.82
CA LEU A 159 12.21 -4.00 -3.26
C LEU A 159 11.60 -3.44 -4.53
N PHE A 160 11.52 -2.12 -4.69
CA PHE A 160 11.08 -1.48 -5.94
C PHE A 160 12.04 -1.76 -7.09
N ARG A 161 13.36 -1.85 -6.83
CA ARG A 161 14.32 -2.31 -7.84
C ARG A 161 14.04 -3.75 -8.26
N LYS A 162 13.81 -4.66 -7.30
CA LYS A 162 13.45 -6.05 -7.60
C LYS A 162 12.14 -6.14 -8.40
N ALA A 163 11.12 -5.39 -8.01
CA ALA A 163 9.86 -5.30 -8.74
C ALA A 163 10.06 -4.81 -10.19
N ASN A 164 10.94 -3.82 -10.40
CA ASN A 164 11.28 -3.31 -11.72
C ASN A 164 12.00 -4.35 -12.61
N THR A 165 12.86 -5.20 -12.05
CA THR A 165 13.66 -6.16 -12.82
C THR A 165 13.02 -7.53 -12.99
N SER A 166 12.18 -7.97 -12.04
CA SER A 166 11.63 -9.33 -12.03
C SER A 166 10.10 -9.39 -11.91
N GLY A 167 9.41 -8.26 -11.77
CA GLY A 167 7.96 -8.22 -11.60
C GLY A 167 7.43 -8.70 -10.24
N VAL A 168 8.32 -9.14 -9.33
CA VAL A 168 7.93 -9.62 -8.00
C VAL A 168 7.43 -8.43 -7.15
N PRO A 169 6.24 -8.49 -6.54
CA PRO A 169 5.68 -7.34 -5.84
C PRO A 169 6.43 -7.01 -4.54
N VAL A 170 6.32 -5.75 -4.13
CA VAL A 170 6.91 -5.20 -2.90
C VAL A 170 6.21 -5.78 -1.68
N MET A 171 4.88 -5.76 -1.68
CA MET A 171 4.03 -6.38 -0.68
C MET A 171 3.49 -7.70 -1.22
N ARG A 172 3.59 -8.79 -0.45
CA ARG A 172 3.33 -10.15 -0.91
C ARG A 172 2.38 -10.88 0.06
N PRO A 173 1.44 -11.68 -0.45
CA PRO A 173 0.64 -12.54 0.41
C PRO A 173 1.56 -13.60 1.05
N LEU A 174 1.20 -14.09 2.23
CA LEU A 174 2.03 -15.05 2.96
C LEU A 174 2.34 -16.30 2.14
N TRP A 175 1.35 -16.83 1.40
CA TRP A 175 1.51 -18.03 0.58
C TRP A 175 2.58 -17.92 -0.50
N MET A 176 2.96 -16.70 -0.90
CA MET A 176 4.03 -16.48 -1.88
C MET A 176 5.42 -16.83 -1.30
N GLU A 177 5.61 -16.63 0.01
CA GLU A 177 6.85 -16.99 0.71
C GLU A 177 6.74 -18.37 1.39
N PHE A 178 5.53 -18.83 1.69
CA PHE A 178 5.23 -20.10 2.36
C PHE A 178 4.27 -20.98 1.54
N PRO A 179 4.64 -21.40 0.31
CA PRO A 179 3.72 -22.08 -0.60
C PRO A 179 3.28 -23.48 -0.14
N SER A 180 4.02 -24.09 0.78
CA SER A 180 3.69 -25.41 1.35
C SER A 180 2.76 -25.34 2.57
N ASP A 181 2.45 -24.14 3.06
CA ASP A 181 1.58 -23.95 4.23
C ASP A 181 0.20 -23.49 3.78
N GLU A 182 -0.74 -24.43 3.66
CA GLU A 182 -2.11 -24.17 3.19
C GLU A 182 -2.87 -23.17 4.08
N ALA A 183 -2.49 -23.02 5.37
CA ALA A 183 -3.11 -22.05 6.26
C ALA A 183 -2.88 -20.60 5.82
N THR A 184 -1.88 -20.37 4.96
CA THR A 184 -1.56 -19.04 4.43
C THR A 184 -2.39 -18.63 3.21
N PHE A 185 -3.13 -19.57 2.59
CA PHE A 185 -3.77 -19.34 1.29
C PHE A 185 -4.97 -18.39 1.39
N SER A 186 -5.71 -18.47 2.50
CA SER A 186 -6.86 -17.62 2.78
C SER A 186 -6.53 -16.42 3.67
N ASN A 187 -5.24 -16.16 3.95
CA ASN A 187 -4.86 -15.05 4.82
C ASN A 187 -4.92 -13.72 4.06
N ASP A 188 -5.77 -12.82 4.53
CA ASP A 188 -5.97 -11.47 4.00
C ASP A 188 -5.62 -10.35 5.03
N GLU A 189 -5.08 -10.73 6.19
CA GLU A 189 -4.80 -9.81 7.30
C GLU A 189 -3.29 -9.57 7.55
N ALA A 190 -2.47 -10.58 7.26
CA ALA A 190 -1.02 -10.54 7.31
C ALA A 190 -0.42 -10.54 5.90
N PHE A 191 0.76 -9.96 5.78
CA PHE A 191 1.50 -9.94 4.53
C PHE A 191 3.01 -9.83 4.78
N MET A 192 3.77 -10.19 3.76
CA MET A 192 5.20 -9.96 3.72
C MET A 192 5.49 -8.63 3.01
N VAL A 193 6.44 -7.85 3.54
CA VAL A 193 7.12 -6.79 2.80
C VAL A 193 8.46 -7.35 2.38
N GLY A 194 8.61 -7.56 1.07
CA GLY A 194 9.73 -8.32 0.53
C GLY A 194 9.72 -9.76 1.03
N GLY A 195 10.90 -10.31 1.31
CA GLY A 195 11.07 -11.65 1.89
C GLY A 195 11.64 -11.61 3.31
N SER A 196 11.49 -10.50 4.04
CA SER A 196 12.19 -10.31 5.32
C SER A 196 11.35 -9.73 6.45
N LEU A 197 10.20 -9.11 6.14
CA LEU A 197 9.34 -8.51 7.14
C LEU A 197 7.93 -9.09 7.01
N LEU A 198 7.46 -9.76 8.07
CA LEU A 198 6.06 -10.14 8.22
C LEU A 198 5.33 -9.03 8.97
N VAL A 199 4.22 -8.56 8.41
CA VAL A 199 3.39 -7.48 8.97
C VAL A 199 1.98 -8.02 9.19
N GLN A 200 1.45 -7.80 10.38
CA GLN A 200 0.06 -8.07 10.75
C GLN A 200 -0.57 -6.77 11.24
N GLY A 201 -1.63 -6.32 10.57
CA GLY A 201 -2.38 -5.15 10.99
C GLY A 201 -3.25 -5.40 12.23
N ILE A 202 -3.64 -4.31 12.89
CA ILE A 202 -4.66 -4.30 13.93
C ILE A 202 -5.91 -3.67 13.33
N TYR A 203 -6.96 -4.47 13.15
CA TYR A 203 -8.18 -4.12 12.39
C TYR A 203 -9.43 -3.94 13.26
N SER A 204 -9.27 -3.75 14.56
CA SER A 204 -10.40 -3.62 15.48
C SER A 204 -10.11 -2.64 16.61
N GLU A 205 -11.18 -2.08 17.17
CA GLU A 205 -11.10 -1.19 18.34
C GLU A 205 -10.68 -1.95 19.59
N VAL A 206 -11.28 -3.11 19.85
CA VAL A 206 -10.94 -3.94 20.99
C VAL A 206 -9.90 -4.95 20.53
N LEU A 207 -8.71 -4.95 21.13
CA LEU A 207 -7.76 -6.05 20.92
C LEU A 207 -8.37 -7.31 21.52
N PRO A 208 -8.76 -8.33 20.74
CA PRO A 208 -9.11 -9.60 21.34
C PRO A 208 -7.86 -10.13 22.04
N TYR A 209 -7.99 -10.44 23.32
CA TYR A 209 -6.92 -10.85 24.25
C TYR A 209 -6.11 -12.10 23.79
N GLN A 210 -6.38 -12.65 22.59
CA GLN A 210 -5.86 -13.92 22.10
C GLN A 210 -5.14 -13.87 20.74
N LYS A 211 -5.00 -12.70 20.07
CA LYS A 211 -4.42 -12.65 18.71
C LYS A 211 -3.43 -11.51 18.48
N LEU A 212 -2.55 -11.26 19.43
CA LEU A 212 -1.34 -10.45 19.20
C LEU A 212 -0.13 -11.38 19.17
N THR A 213 -0.10 -12.26 18.18
CA THR A 213 1.16 -12.93 17.84
C THR A 213 1.98 -11.94 17.03
N PHE A 214 2.85 -11.20 17.70
CA PHE A 214 3.93 -10.47 17.06
C PHE A 214 4.85 -11.49 16.38
N TRP A 215 4.58 -11.81 15.13
CA TRP A 215 5.50 -12.59 14.31
C TRP A 215 6.55 -11.66 13.72
N MET A 216 7.44 -11.11 14.57
CA MET A 216 8.77 -10.77 14.10
C MET A 216 9.54 -12.08 14.00
N LEU A 217 9.54 -12.73 12.83
CA LEU A 217 10.35 -13.93 12.63
C LEU A 217 11.43 -13.75 11.56
N ASN A 218 12.65 -13.61 12.07
CA ASN A 218 13.84 -14.36 11.69
C ASN A 218 14.17 -14.63 10.23
N LEU A 219 15.19 -13.90 9.77
CA LEU A 219 16.34 -14.52 9.12
C LEU A 219 17.64 -14.49 9.96
N LEU A 220 17.62 -14.00 11.20
CA LEU A 220 18.83 -13.91 12.05
C LEU A 220 18.84 -14.78 13.32
N LEU A 221 17.72 -15.25 13.89
CA LEU A 221 17.76 -16.07 15.14
C LEU A 221 17.76 -17.59 14.92
N ARG A 222 17.89 -18.12 13.69
CA ARG A 222 18.13 -19.57 13.53
C ARG A 222 19.53 -20.01 13.97
N GLU A 223 20.44 -19.08 14.26
CA GLU A 223 21.80 -19.41 14.74
C GLU A 223 22.09 -19.03 16.20
N PHE A 224 21.15 -18.44 16.96
CA PHE A 224 21.45 -17.90 18.31
C PHE A 224 20.48 -18.26 19.44
N MET A 225 19.60 -19.26 19.29
CA MET A 225 18.71 -19.72 20.38
C MET A 225 19.14 -21.07 20.98
N PRO A 226 20.24 -21.08 21.73
CA PRO A 226 20.17 -21.70 23.04
C PRO A 226 20.87 -20.79 24.06
N LEU A 227 20.24 -19.70 24.55
CA LEU A 227 20.80 -19.00 25.72
C LEU A 227 19.86 -18.15 26.58
N PHE A 228 18.57 -17.96 26.28
CA PHE A 228 17.70 -17.21 27.19
C PHE A 228 16.32 -17.87 27.34
N GLY A 229 16.23 -18.77 28.32
CA GLY A 229 15.01 -18.98 29.09
C GLY A 229 14.92 -17.97 30.23
N CYS A 230 13.71 -17.81 30.80
CA CYS A 230 13.28 -16.79 31.79
C CYS A 230 13.12 -15.38 31.17
N LEU A 231 12.01 -14.66 31.29
CA LEU A 231 10.96 -14.60 32.32
C LEU A 231 9.64 -14.11 31.71
N ILE A 232 8.57 -14.39 32.47
CA ILE A 232 7.16 -14.00 32.30
C ILE A 232 7.00 -12.48 32.19
#